data_AF-A0A0Q9K6I1-F1
#
_entry.id   AF-A0A0Q9K6I1-F1
#
_cell.length_a   1.000
_cell.length_b   1.000
_cell.length_c   1.000
_cell.angle_alpha   90.00
_cell.angle_beta   90.00
_cell.angle_gamma   90.00
#
_symmetry.space_group_name_H-M   'P 1'
#
loop_
_entity.id
_entity.type
_entity.pdbx_description
1 polymer ?
#
loop_
_entity_poly.entity_id
_entity_poly.type
_entity_poly.pdbx_seq_one_letter_code
_entity_poly.pdbx_strand_id
1 'polypeptide(L)'
;MPRSSGAGTRQTQALWRSVARDLRERFGWSLSAQSLYRRSGVVPPPDGREGPRRWWWAATIDDWAAQVELHWCEVCRHAFITSGGLKEHWTRVHEG
;
A
#
# COMPACT_ATOMS: atom_id res chain seq x y z
N MET A 1 -39.01 2.52 -14.65
CA MET A 1 -37.80 2.13 -15.40
C MET A 1 -36.73 3.19 -15.15
N PRO A 2 -35.72 2.89 -14.33
CA PRO A 2 -34.35 2.96 -14.85
C PRO A 2 -33.46 1.79 -14.38
N ARG A 3 -32.89 1.11 -15.40
CA ARG A 3 -31.53 0.56 -15.55
C ARG A 3 -30.79 0.12 -14.28
N SER A 4 -30.82 -1.19 -14.03
CA SER A 4 -29.72 -1.93 -13.42
C SER A 4 -28.47 -1.85 -14.30
N SER A 5 -27.32 -1.59 -13.69
CA SER A 5 -26.04 -2.31 -13.89
C SER A 5 -24.88 -1.45 -13.41
N GLY A 6 -24.48 -1.69 -12.17
CA GLY A 6 -23.23 -1.22 -11.59
C GLY A 6 -22.82 -2.23 -10.54
N ALA A 7 -22.20 -3.32 -10.97
CA ALA A 7 -21.57 -4.28 -10.07
C ALA A 7 -20.38 -3.59 -9.38
N GLY A 8 -20.68 -2.91 -8.28
CA GLY A 8 -19.73 -2.26 -7.39
C GLY A 8 -19.75 -2.93 -6.03
N THR A 9 -19.63 -4.25 -5.96
CA THR A 9 -19.36 -4.95 -4.69
C THR A 9 -17.92 -4.66 -4.28
N ARG A 10 -17.66 -3.48 -3.73
CA ARG A 10 -16.43 -3.23 -3.00
C ARG A 10 -16.73 -2.39 -1.77
N GLN A 11 -16.33 -2.96 -0.63
CA GLN A 11 -15.96 -2.26 0.59
C GLN A 11 -17.00 -2.12 1.70
N THR A 12 -17.62 -3.23 2.10
CA THR A 12 -17.92 -3.49 3.52
C THR A 12 -16.65 -3.99 4.20
N GLN A 13 -15.74 -3.10 4.56
CA GLN A 13 -14.49 -3.47 5.24
C GLN A 13 -14.09 -2.46 6.32
N ALA A 14 -15.06 -2.03 7.12
CA ALA A 14 -14.77 -1.54 8.46
C ALA A 14 -14.47 -2.76 9.36
N LEU A 15 -13.37 -2.71 10.13
CA LEU A 15 -13.01 -3.59 11.28
C LEU A 15 -12.12 -4.84 11.08
N TRP A 16 -11.18 -4.90 10.12
CA TRP A 16 -10.19 -5.99 10.08
C TRP A 16 -8.74 -5.48 10.09
N ARG A 17 -7.87 -6.19 10.82
CA ARG A 17 -6.45 -5.87 11.00
C ARG A 17 -5.70 -6.11 9.69
N SER A 18 -4.92 -5.13 9.24
CA SER A 18 -4.00 -5.26 8.11
C SER A 18 -2.69 -5.90 8.60
N VAL A 19 -2.34 -7.07 8.09
CA VAL A 19 -1.03 -7.68 8.29
C VAL A 19 -0.06 -7.23 7.21
N ALA A 20 1.23 -7.56 7.38
CA ALA A 20 2.26 -7.19 6.41
C ALA A 20 1.95 -7.59 4.96
N ARG A 21 1.23 -8.70 4.73
CA ARG A 21 0.79 -9.10 3.38
C ARG A 21 -0.14 -8.06 2.75
N ASP A 22 -1.08 -7.52 3.52
CA ASP A 22 -2.12 -6.62 3.00
C ASP A 22 -1.51 -5.28 2.56
N LEU A 23 -0.45 -4.80 3.24
CA LEU A 23 0.31 -3.63 2.80
C LEU A 23 0.95 -3.84 1.42
N ARG A 24 1.46 -5.04 1.15
CA ARG A 24 2.10 -5.36 -0.14
C ARG A 24 1.08 -5.40 -1.26
N GLU A 25 -0.06 -6.04 -1.02
CA GLU A 25 -1.15 -6.11 -2.00
C GLU A 25 -1.71 -4.71 -2.28
N ARG A 26 -1.85 -3.89 -1.25
CA ARG A 26 -2.38 -2.53 -1.36
C ARG A 26 -1.47 -1.57 -2.10
N PHE A 27 -0.18 -1.55 -1.77
CA PHE A 27 0.80 -0.60 -2.32
C PHE A 27 1.61 -1.17 -3.49
N GLY A 28 1.33 -2.41 -3.89
CA GLY A 28 2.10 -3.13 -4.91
C GLY A 28 3.53 -3.48 -4.46
N TRP A 29 3.85 -3.38 -3.17
CA TRP A 29 5.22 -3.51 -2.68
C TRP A 29 5.76 -4.95 -2.74
N SER A 30 7.04 -5.05 -3.10
CA SER A 30 7.81 -6.28 -2.91
C SER A 30 8.11 -6.49 -1.41
N LEU A 31 8.48 -7.72 -1.03
CA LEU A 31 8.93 -8.03 0.33
C LEU A 31 10.11 -7.13 0.77
N SER A 32 11.04 -6.91 -0.15
CA SER A 32 12.22 -6.08 0.09
C SER A 32 11.86 -4.61 0.27
N ALA A 33 10.97 -4.07 -0.57
CA ALA A 33 10.48 -2.69 -0.47
C ALA A 33 9.75 -2.45 0.85
N GLN A 34 8.83 -3.34 1.22
CA GLN A 34 8.12 -3.23 2.51
C GLN A 34 9.09 -3.31 3.69
N SER A 35 10.07 -4.24 3.65
CA SER A 35 11.06 -4.37 4.71
C SER A 35 11.93 -3.13 4.84
N LEU A 36 12.31 -2.51 3.71
CA LEU A 36 13.04 -1.25 3.68
C LEU A 36 12.21 -0.13 4.30
N TYR A 37 11.00 0.16 3.79
CA TYR A 37 10.18 1.28 4.28
C TYR A 37 9.79 1.14 5.74
N ARG A 38 9.59 -0.09 6.22
CA ARG A 38 9.40 -0.36 7.65
C ARG A 38 10.65 -0.08 8.47
N ARG A 39 11.85 -0.48 8.01
CA ARG A 39 13.11 -0.24 8.74
C ARG A 39 13.53 1.23 8.72
N SER A 40 13.25 1.93 7.62
CA SER A 40 13.52 3.35 7.47
C SER A 40 12.51 4.24 8.21
N GLY A 41 11.47 3.67 8.83
CA GLY A 41 10.47 4.42 9.60
C GLY A 41 9.48 5.22 8.76
N VAL A 42 9.39 4.94 7.45
CA VAL A 42 8.46 5.64 6.55
C VAL A 42 7.02 5.18 6.77
N VAL A 43 6.83 3.87 6.99
CA VAL A 43 5.53 3.30 7.39
C VAL A 43 5.35 3.52 8.88
N PRO A 44 4.14 3.84 9.35
CA PRO A 44 3.87 4.03 10.77
C PRO A 44 4.27 2.78 11.58
N PRO A 45 4.64 2.94 12.86
CA PRO A 45 4.82 1.82 13.76
C PRO A 45 3.60 0.89 13.73
N PRO A 46 3.79 -0.44 13.87
CA PRO A 46 2.65 -1.36 13.94
C PRO A 46 1.82 -1.10 15.20
N ASP A 47 0.49 -1.05 15.03
CA ASP A 47 -0.46 -0.91 16.13
C ASP A 47 -0.40 -2.09 17.11
N GLY A 48 0.00 -3.27 16.62
CA GLY A 48 0.18 -4.43 17.48
C GLY A 48 1.12 -5.49 16.93
N ARG A 49 1.44 -6.43 17.83
CA ARG A 49 2.23 -7.61 17.53
C ARG A 49 1.55 -8.85 18.07
N GLU A 50 1.59 -9.91 17.27
CA GLU A 50 1.12 -11.23 17.62
C GLU A 50 2.23 -12.23 17.27
N GLY A 51 3.05 -12.56 18.27
CA GLY A 51 4.31 -13.28 18.08
C GLY A 51 5.23 -12.55 17.09
N PRO A 52 5.68 -13.19 16.00
CA PRO A 52 6.53 -12.54 15.00
C PRO A 52 5.74 -11.62 14.05
N ARG A 53 4.41 -11.70 14.04
CA ARG A 53 3.57 -10.96 13.10
C ARG A 53 3.27 -9.58 13.62
N ARG A 54 3.51 -8.59 12.77
CA ARG A 54 3.15 -7.19 13.00
C ARG A 54 1.86 -6.91 12.23
N TRP A 55 0.96 -6.20 12.86
CA TRP A 55 -0.30 -5.81 12.25
C TRP A 55 -0.60 -4.34 12.55
N TRP A 56 -1.38 -3.75 11.66
CA TRP A 56 -1.85 -2.37 11.72
C TRP A 56 -3.37 -2.36 11.64
N TRP A 57 -4.01 -1.33 12.18
CA TRP A 57 -5.38 -1.06 11.81
C TRP A 57 -5.44 -0.57 10.36
N ALA A 58 -6.49 -0.94 9.64
CA ALA A 58 -6.71 -0.41 8.29
C ALA A 58 -6.72 1.13 8.31
N ALA A 59 -7.42 1.73 9.29
CA ALA A 59 -7.48 3.18 9.50
C ALA A 59 -6.09 3.81 9.70
N THR A 60 -5.20 3.23 10.52
CA THR A 60 -3.83 3.74 10.70
C THR A 60 -3.07 3.82 9.38
N ILE A 61 -3.27 2.83 8.51
CA ILE A 61 -2.63 2.80 7.18
C ILE A 61 -3.32 3.72 6.19
N ASP A 62 -4.64 3.83 6.24
CA ASP A 62 -5.44 4.77 5.44
C ASP A 62 -5.03 6.21 5.74
N ASP A 63 -5.04 6.59 7.02
CA ASP A 63 -4.71 7.94 7.49
C ASP A 63 -3.26 8.29 7.14
N TRP A 64 -2.33 7.35 7.35
CA TRP A 64 -0.94 7.54 6.94
C TRP A 64 -0.80 7.72 5.42
N ALA A 65 -1.44 6.85 4.63
CA ALA A 65 -1.36 6.93 3.17
C ALA A 65 -2.04 8.19 2.61
N ALA A 66 -3.00 8.77 3.33
CA ALA A 66 -3.60 10.06 2.99
C ALA A 66 -2.69 11.24 3.33
N GLN A 67 -1.80 11.10 4.33
CA GLN A 67 -0.85 12.15 4.73
C GLN A 67 0.45 12.11 3.92
N VAL A 68 0.84 10.94 3.42
CA VAL A 68 2.06 10.78 2.60
C VAL A 68 1.69 10.88 1.12
N GLU A 69 2.34 11.78 0.41
CA GLU A 69 2.22 11.88 -1.04
C GLU A 69 2.95 10.69 -1.70
N LEU A 70 2.21 9.61 -1.96
CA LEU A 70 2.73 8.44 -2.66
C LEU A 70 2.72 8.65 -4.17
N HIS A 71 3.86 8.39 -4.81
CA HIS A 71 4.01 8.41 -6.26
C HIS A 71 3.74 7.01 -6.82
N TRP A 72 2.68 6.88 -7.61
CA TRP A 72 2.24 5.58 -8.15
C TRP A 72 2.77 5.36 -9.56
N CYS A 73 3.26 4.16 -9.84
CA CYS A 73 3.48 3.73 -11.22
C CYS A 73 2.15 3.40 -11.89
N GLU A 74 1.85 4.04 -13.01
CA GLU A 74 0.59 3.82 -13.74
C GLU A 74 0.50 2.44 -14.41
N VAL A 75 1.65 1.81 -14.69
CA VAL A 75 1.71 0.52 -15.38
C VAL A 75 1.53 -0.65 -14.40
N CYS A 76 2.33 -0.69 -13.33
CA CYS A 76 2.34 -1.81 -12.39
C CYS A 76 1.68 -1.51 -11.03
N ARG A 77 1.21 -0.27 -10.82
CA ARG A 77 0.58 0.20 -9.57
C ARG A 77 1.46 0.04 -8.32
N HIS A 78 2.77 0.05 -8.48
CA HIS A 78 3.70 0.12 -7.36
C HIS A 78 3.78 1.54 -6.80
N ALA A 79 3.61 1.69 -5.50
CA ALA A 79 3.72 2.98 -4.81
C ALA A 79 5.16 3.26 -4.38
N PHE A 80 5.60 4.50 -4.56
CA PHE A 80 6.90 5.01 -4.14
C PHE A 80 6.73 6.22 -3.21
N ILE A 81 7.64 6.37 -2.26
CA ILE A 81 7.64 7.50 -1.31
C ILE A 81 8.21 8.78 -1.95
N THR A 82 8.99 8.63 -3.03
CA THR A 82 9.63 9.74 -3.73
C THR A 82 9.46 9.61 -5.23
N SER A 83 9.36 10.75 -5.91
CA SER A 83 9.29 10.83 -7.37
C SER A 83 10.54 10.27 -8.05
N GLY A 84 11.71 10.43 -7.41
CA GLY A 84 12.97 9.83 -7.87
C GLY A 84 12.92 8.30 -7.92
N GLY A 85 12.33 7.67 -6.89
CA GLY A 85 12.16 6.21 -6.86
C GLY A 85 11.22 5.71 -7.96
N LEU A 86 10.15 6.45 -8.24
CA LEU A 86 9.26 6.14 -9.36
C LEU A 86 9.98 6.27 -10.71
N LYS A 87 10.77 7.34 -10.91
CA LYS A 87 11.53 7.55 -12.15
C LYS A 87 12.54 6.42 -12.39
N GLU A 88 13.32 6.06 -11.38
CA GLU A 88 14.28 4.95 -11.45
C GLU A 88 13.59 3.60 -11.70
N HIS A 89 12.43 3.38 -11.09
CA HIS A 89 11.63 2.20 -11.37
C HIS A 89 11.17 2.16 -12.83
N TRP A 90 10.65 3.27 -13.36
CA TRP A 90 10.15 3.33 -14.73
C TRP A 90 11.27 3.06 -15.74
N THR A 91 12.44 3.69 -15.58
CA THR A 91 13.58 3.47 -16.49
C THR A 91 14.09 2.02 -16.45
N ARG A 92 14.17 1.40 -15.28
CA ARG A 92 14.72 0.05 -15.13
C ARG A 92 13.75 -1.08 -15.46
N VAL A 93 12.44 -0.85 -15.27
CA VAL A 93 11.42 -1.90 -15.38
C VAL A 93 10.59 -1.76 -16.64
N HIS A 94 10.40 -0.54 -17.17
CA HIS A 94 9.49 -0.28 -18.28
C HIS A 94 10.16 0.31 -19.53
N GLU A 95 11.19 1.15 -19.39
CA GLU A 95 11.85 1.86 -20.52
C GLU A 95 13.14 1.17 -21.02
N GLY A 96 13.29 -0.14 -20.77
CA GLY A 96 14.52 -0.89 -21.05
C GLY A 96 15.20 -0.58 -22.38
#